data_AF-Q54TW9-F1
#
_entry.id   AF-Q54TW9-F1
#
_cell.length_a   1.000
_cell.length_b   1.000
_cell.length_c   1.000
_cell.angle_alpha   90.00
_cell.angle_beta   90.00
_cell.angle_gamma   90.00
#
_symmetry.space_group_name_H-M   'P 1'
#
loop_
_entity.id
_entity.type
_entity.pdbx_description
1 polymer ?
#
loop_
_entity_poly.entity_id
_entity_poly.type
_entity_poly.pdbx_seq_one_letter_code
_entity_poly.pdbx_strand_id
1 'polypeptide(L)'
;MEIKKTHFFENWTQTSLSYNKHHYIANIKGTSNITIETEWFDSLTNITFANQKLTMNPPTLKYNINITKYEFISNINSLQLVIQSKLSKNSNIDHSICSAQSFGETTSNDNSNYIQLSVEKHSLYGRFIKRGIVDNKIISINNEQLNDLNSESSYYTSESHIGINIPWFKDLVQLDPDFSVLLDGSSTNSICKDGHSLSKKSVNWCYCRLCW
;
A
#
# COMPACT_ATOMS: atom_id res chain seq x y z
N MET A 1 7.15 13.67 14.63
CA MET A 1 6.52 14.34 13.48
C MET A 1 5.24 14.99 13.99
N GLU A 2 5.02 16.27 13.74
CA GLU A 2 3.82 16.96 14.23
C GLU A 2 2.82 17.15 13.08
N ILE A 3 1.57 16.72 13.25
CA ILE A 3 0.53 16.82 12.22
C ILE A 3 -0.16 18.18 12.33
N LYS A 4 -0.17 18.95 11.24
CA LYS A 4 -0.85 20.26 11.18
C LYS A 4 -2.21 20.22 10.50
N LYS A 5 -2.40 19.31 9.55
CA LYS A 5 -3.65 19.17 8.80
C LYS A 5 -3.81 17.76 8.29
N THR A 6 -5.02 17.23 8.31
CA THR A 6 -5.36 15.93 7.71
C THR A 6 -6.39 16.12 6.61
N HIS A 7 -6.20 15.45 5.49
CA HIS A 7 -7.08 15.49 4.33
C HIS A 7 -7.59 14.09 4.01
N PHE A 8 -8.83 13.82 4.38
CA PHE A 8 -9.50 12.56 4.07
C PHE A 8 -9.95 12.50 2.62
N PHE A 9 -9.77 11.34 1.99
CA PHE A 9 -10.32 11.07 0.67
C PHE A 9 -11.75 10.58 0.83
N GLU A 10 -12.73 11.44 0.56
CA GLU A 10 -14.14 11.13 0.79
C GLU A 10 -14.74 10.27 -0.33
N ASN A 11 -14.37 10.53 -1.59
CA ASN A 11 -14.88 9.82 -2.74
C ASN A 11 -13.78 9.61 -3.77
N TRP A 12 -13.69 8.38 -4.29
CA TRP A 12 -12.86 8.02 -5.43
C TRP A 12 -13.73 7.82 -6.67
N THR A 13 -13.38 8.45 -7.78
CA THR A 13 -13.94 8.11 -9.09
C THR A 13 -13.06 7.07 -9.74
N GLN A 14 -13.63 5.90 -10.05
CA GLN A 14 -12.92 4.80 -10.68
C GLN A 14 -13.32 4.71 -12.17
N THR A 15 -12.33 4.45 -13.02
CA THR A 15 -12.53 4.19 -14.45
C THR A 15 -11.69 2.97 -14.83
N SER A 16 -12.24 2.05 -15.63
CA SER A 16 -11.46 0.95 -16.17
C SER A 16 -10.68 1.46 -17.39
N LEU A 17 -9.37 1.24 -17.41
CA LEU A 17 -8.53 1.54 -18.57
C LEU A 17 -8.38 0.30 -19.47
N SER A 18 -8.34 -0.89 -18.87
CA SER A 18 -8.32 -2.19 -19.55
C SER A 18 -8.67 -3.32 -18.57
N TYR A 19 -8.57 -4.58 -19.00
CA TYR A 19 -8.92 -5.74 -18.15
C TYR A 19 -8.09 -5.85 -16.87
N ASN A 20 -6.83 -5.42 -16.91
CA ASN A 20 -5.91 -5.47 -15.77
C ASN A 20 -5.51 -4.08 -15.24
N LYS A 21 -6.08 -2.99 -15.79
CA LYS A 21 -5.76 -1.62 -15.38
C LYS A 21 -6.98 -0.80 -15.01
N HIS A 22 -6.88 -0.11 -13.88
CA HIS A 22 -7.90 0.81 -13.42
C HIS A 22 -7.28 2.14 -13.04
N HIS A 23 -8.04 3.20 -13.20
CA HIS A 23 -7.66 4.55 -12.82
C HIS A 23 -8.61 5.05 -11.74
N TYR A 24 -8.05 5.63 -10.69
CA TYR A 24 -8.79 6.20 -9.57
C TYR A 24 -8.37 7.65 -9.40
N ILE A 25 -9.35 8.53 -9.18
CA ILE A 25 -9.13 9.96 -8.94
C ILE A 25 -9.83 10.37 -7.65
N ALA A 26 -9.12 11.08 -6.79
CA ALA A 26 -9.69 11.79 -5.65
C ALA A 26 -9.06 13.18 -5.52
N ASN A 27 -9.76 14.07 -4.82
CA ASN A 27 -9.31 15.44 -4.59
C ASN A 27 -8.85 15.60 -3.14
N ILE A 28 -7.71 16.24 -2.95
CA ILE A 28 -7.25 16.76 -1.67
C ILE A 28 -7.87 18.15 -1.53
N LYS A 29 -8.94 18.25 -0.71
CA LYS A 29 -9.82 19.44 -0.62
C LYS A 29 -9.05 20.76 -0.75
N GLY A 30 -9.34 21.48 -1.84
CA GLY A 30 -8.88 22.84 -2.09
C GLY A 30 -7.45 23.01 -2.59
N THR A 31 -6.69 21.95 -2.88
CA THR A 31 -5.25 22.10 -3.19
C THR A 31 -4.74 21.22 -4.33
N SER A 32 -5.01 19.91 -4.30
CA SER A 32 -4.35 18.93 -5.18
C SER A 32 -5.31 17.85 -5.63
N ASN A 33 -4.98 17.19 -6.74
CA ASN A 33 -5.55 15.90 -7.12
C ASN A 33 -4.58 14.78 -6.76
N ILE A 34 -5.14 13.63 -6.39
CA ILE A 34 -4.41 12.37 -6.30
C ILE A 34 -5.02 11.43 -7.33
N THR A 35 -4.18 10.86 -8.18
CA THR A 35 -4.57 9.82 -9.12
C THR A 35 -3.79 8.55 -8.88
N ILE A 36 -4.43 7.42 -9.11
CA ILE A 36 -3.83 6.10 -8.92
C ILE A 36 -4.17 5.26 -10.13
N GLU A 37 -3.15 4.81 -10.85
CA GLU A 37 -3.29 3.77 -11.85
C GLU A 37 -2.86 2.44 -11.26
N THR A 38 -3.78 1.49 -11.22
CA THR A 38 -3.48 0.12 -10.79
C THR A 38 -3.20 -0.78 -11.98
N GLU A 39 -2.27 -1.71 -11.83
CA GLU A 39 -1.97 -2.72 -12.84
C GLU A 39 -1.81 -4.08 -12.18
N TRP A 40 -2.58 -5.06 -12.66
CA TRP A 40 -2.51 -6.44 -12.22
C TRP A 40 -1.54 -7.25 -13.09
N PHE A 41 -0.63 -7.95 -12.43
CA PHE A 41 0.37 -8.83 -13.03
C PHE A 41 0.05 -10.29 -12.68
N ASP A 42 -0.36 -11.05 -13.69
CA ASP A 42 -0.64 -12.49 -13.64
C ASP A 42 0.54 -13.37 -14.09
N SER A 43 1.60 -12.72 -14.59
CA SER A 43 2.84 -13.35 -15.05
C SER A 43 4.04 -12.57 -14.55
N LEU A 44 5.18 -13.26 -14.42
CA LEU A 44 6.43 -12.65 -13.97
C LEU A 44 6.84 -11.56 -14.97
N THR A 45 6.85 -10.32 -14.51
CA THR A 45 7.09 -9.15 -15.38
C THR A 45 8.16 -8.26 -14.78
N ASN A 46 9.13 -7.84 -15.58
CA ASN A 46 10.13 -6.86 -15.18
C ASN A 46 9.67 -5.48 -15.64
N ILE A 47 9.55 -4.56 -14.68
CA ILE A 47 9.20 -3.17 -14.93
C ILE A 47 10.36 -2.25 -14.54
N THR A 48 10.26 -0.98 -14.89
CA THR A 48 11.18 0.05 -14.40
C THR A 48 10.39 1.19 -13.79
N PHE A 49 10.77 1.60 -12.59
CA PHE A 49 10.25 2.79 -11.93
C PHE A 49 11.43 3.56 -11.31
N ALA A 50 11.45 4.89 -11.45
CA ALA A 50 12.51 5.74 -10.91
C ALA A 50 13.94 5.23 -11.24
N ASN A 51 14.18 4.81 -12.49
CA ASN A 51 15.43 4.20 -12.97
C ASN A 51 15.86 2.92 -12.24
N GLN A 52 14.92 2.23 -11.61
CA GLN A 52 15.15 0.96 -10.92
C GLN A 52 14.35 -0.15 -11.60
N LYS A 53 15.03 -1.25 -11.91
CA LYS A 53 14.37 -2.47 -12.39
C LYS A 53 13.72 -3.19 -11.20
N LEU A 54 12.47 -3.58 -11.37
CA LEU A 54 11.68 -4.27 -10.37
C LEU A 54 11.03 -5.48 -11.02
N THR A 55 11.01 -6.60 -10.30
CA THR A 55 10.31 -7.81 -10.74
C THR A 55 8.97 -7.89 -10.02
N MET A 56 7.90 -7.92 -10.81
CA MET A 56 6.53 -8.19 -10.38
C MET A 56 6.31 -9.70 -10.45
N ASN A 57 6.24 -10.36 -9.29
CA ASN A 57 5.93 -11.79 -9.22
C ASN A 57 4.40 -11.98 -9.23
N PRO A 58 3.85 -12.95 -9.96
CA PRO A 58 2.41 -13.17 -9.93
C PRO A 58 1.96 -13.85 -8.62
N PRO A 59 0.75 -13.55 -8.10
CA PRO A 59 -0.10 -12.40 -8.46
C PRO A 59 0.33 -11.13 -7.74
N THR A 60 0.47 -10.02 -8.47
CA THR A 60 0.79 -8.70 -7.89
C THR A 60 -0.11 -7.60 -8.46
N LEU A 61 -0.62 -6.73 -7.59
CA LEU A 61 -1.30 -5.51 -7.92
C LEU A 61 -0.40 -4.32 -7.59
N LYS A 62 0.01 -3.62 -8.63
CA LYS A 62 0.85 -2.43 -8.53
C LYS A 62 -0.01 -1.18 -8.49
N TYR A 63 0.44 -0.14 -7.80
CA TYR A 63 -0.23 1.15 -7.70
C TYR A 63 0.75 2.27 -8.12
N ASN A 64 0.52 2.89 -9.27
CA ASN A 64 1.23 4.12 -9.64
C ASN A 64 0.43 5.33 -9.14
N ILE A 65 0.90 5.94 -8.06
CA ILE A 65 0.22 7.06 -7.39
C ILE A 65 0.86 8.35 -7.87
N ASN A 66 0.03 9.30 -8.29
CA ASN A 66 0.45 10.63 -8.67
C ASN A 66 -0.25 11.66 -7.77
N ILE A 67 0.51 12.56 -7.16
CA ILE A 67 -0.03 13.69 -6.40
C ILE A 67 0.46 14.96 -7.08
N THR A 68 -0.47 15.75 -7.59
CA THR A 68 -0.15 17.04 -8.21
C THR A 68 0.23 18.08 -7.14
N LYS A 69 0.56 19.30 -7.56
CA LYS A 69 0.84 20.44 -6.69
C LYS A 69 -0.02 20.47 -5.42
N TYR A 70 0.64 20.55 -4.27
CA TYR A 70 0.01 20.71 -2.96
C TYR A 70 0.45 22.02 -2.31
N GLU A 71 -0.46 22.73 -1.66
CA GLU A 71 -0.17 24.01 -0.99
C GLU A 71 0.36 23.77 0.42
N PHE A 72 1.68 23.59 0.52
CA PHE A 72 2.37 23.48 1.81
C PHE A 72 2.36 24.82 2.56
N ILE A 73 2.35 24.77 3.90
CA ILE A 73 2.51 25.95 4.76
C ILE A 73 3.90 26.58 4.57
N SER A 74 4.93 25.75 4.38
CA SER A 74 6.31 26.15 4.14
C SER A 74 7.10 25.06 3.39
N ASN A 75 8.32 25.39 2.95
CA ASN A 75 9.22 24.46 2.25
C ASN A 75 9.87 23.40 3.15
N ILE A 76 9.74 23.50 4.47
CA ILE A 76 10.23 22.48 5.42
C ILE A 76 9.16 21.45 5.77
N ASN A 77 7.91 21.66 5.34
CA ASN A 77 6.84 20.71 5.58
C ASN A 77 6.90 19.50 4.65
N SER A 78 6.29 18.40 5.11
CA SER A 78 6.14 17.18 4.34
C SER A 78 4.68 16.76 4.26
N LEU A 79 4.36 15.97 3.24
CA LEU A 79 3.07 15.31 3.09
C LEU A 79 3.26 13.83 3.41
N GLN A 80 2.48 13.27 4.32
CA GLN A 80 2.47 11.84 4.60
C GLN A 80 1.20 11.23 3.99
N LEU A 81 1.37 10.41 2.94
CA LEU A 81 0.28 9.61 2.38
C LEU A 81 0.09 8.36 3.25
N VAL A 82 -1.11 8.17 3.78
CA VAL A 82 -1.42 7.02 4.65
C VAL A 82 -2.24 5.98 3.90
N ILE A 83 -1.69 4.77 3.86
CA ILE A 83 -2.26 3.59 3.21
C ILE A 83 -2.66 2.61 4.30
N GLN A 84 -3.93 2.23 4.32
CA GLN A 84 -4.43 1.16 5.18
C GLN A 84 -4.47 -0.14 4.40
N SER A 85 -3.92 -1.19 4.98
CA SER A 85 -4.03 -2.56 4.47
C SER A 85 -4.74 -3.41 5.50
N LYS A 86 -5.71 -4.21 5.06
CA LYS A 86 -6.51 -5.08 5.93
C LYS A 86 -6.73 -6.44 5.28
N LEU A 87 -6.51 -7.48 6.07
CA LEU A 87 -6.79 -8.86 5.73
C LEU A 87 -7.69 -9.43 6.83
N SER A 88 -8.87 -9.91 6.47
CA SER A 88 -9.84 -10.48 7.41
C SER A 88 -10.38 -11.81 6.90
N LYS A 89 -10.60 -12.77 7.79
CA LYS A 89 -11.37 -13.99 7.49
C LYS A 89 -12.84 -13.77 7.83
N ASN A 90 -13.74 -14.19 6.94
CA ASN A 90 -15.19 -14.01 7.12
C ASN A 90 -15.78 -14.89 8.24
N SER A 91 -15.16 -16.02 8.58
CA SER A 91 -15.66 -16.91 9.64
C SER A 91 -14.85 -16.72 10.93
N ASN A 92 -15.51 -16.24 11.97
CA ASN A 92 -15.00 -16.12 13.33
C ASN A 92 -15.24 -17.39 14.19
N ILE A 93 -15.63 -18.50 13.55
CA ILE A 93 -16.13 -19.70 14.23
C ILE A 93 -14.98 -20.60 14.73
N ASP A 94 -13.79 -20.46 14.15
CA ASP A 94 -12.66 -21.32 14.49
C ASP A 94 -11.67 -20.57 15.41
N HIS A 95 -11.55 -21.03 16.64
CA HIS A 95 -10.60 -20.47 17.62
C HIS A 95 -9.13 -20.80 17.31
N SER A 96 -8.86 -21.60 16.28
CA SER A 96 -7.50 -21.88 15.81
C SER A 96 -6.95 -20.84 14.82
N ILE A 97 -7.77 -19.86 14.41
CA ILE A 97 -7.35 -18.75 13.54
C ILE A 97 -6.41 -17.85 14.34
N CYS A 98 -5.23 -17.57 13.78
CA CYS A 98 -4.37 -16.49 14.26
C CYS A 98 -4.10 -15.49 13.15
N SER A 99 -3.81 -14.26 13.58
CA SER A 99 -3.34 -13.19 12.71
C SER A 99 -1.94 -12.77 13.13
N ALA A 100 -1.19 -12.28 12.15
CA ALA A 100 0.13 -11.70 12.38
C ALA A 100 0.33 -10.49 11.47
N GLN A 101 1.25 -9.63 11.87
CA GLN A 101 1.76 -8.55 11.04
C GLN A 101 3.27 -8.46 11.19
N SER A 102 3.96 -8.11 10.11
CA SER A 102 5.38 -7.77 10.17
C SER A 102 5.68 -6.62 9.22
N PHE A 103 6.56 -5.72 9.65
CA PHE A 103 7.06 -4.61 8.86
C PHE A 103 8.59 -4.61 8.94
N GLY A 104 9.26 -4.32 7.84
CA GLY A 104 10.72 -4.31 7.81
C GLY A 104 11.29 -3.89 6.46
N GLU A 105 12.56 -4.22 6.28
CA GLU A 105 13.29 -4.04 5.03
C GLU A 105 13.13 -5.29 4.15
N THR A 106 13.00 -5.10 2.85
CA THR A 106 13.08 -6.22 1.91
C THR A 106 14.49 -6.80 1.91
N THR A 107 14.60 -8.11 1.70
CA THR A 107 15.88 -8.79 1.54
C THR A 107 16.39 -8.71 0.09
N SER A 108 15.52 -8.33 -0.84
CA SER A 108 15.87 -8.06 -2.23
C SER A 108 16.72 -6.79 -2.33
N ASN A 109 17.59 -6.72 -3.34
CA ASN A 109 18.35 -5.52 -3.69
C ASN A 109 17.47 -4.39 -4.28
N ASP A 110 16.18 -4.34 -3.94
CA ASP A 110 15.24 -3.33 -4.40
C ASP A 110 15.09 -2.14 -3.43
N ASN A 111 15.77 -2.15 -2.28
CA ASN A 111 15.77 -1.03 -1.34
C ASN A 111 14.35 -0.55 -1.00
N SER A 112 13.54 -1.46 -0.45
CA SER A 112 12.13 -1.23 -0.14
C SER A 112 11.83 -1.60 1.31
N ASN A 113 10.75 -1.04 1.86
CA ASN A 113 10.10 -1.62 3.01
C ASN A 113 9.05 -2.62 2.58
N TYR A 114 8.68 -3.53 3.48
CA TYR A 114 7.51 -4.38 3.28
C TYR A 114 6.59 -4.32 4.49
N ILE A 115 5.30 -4.58 4.24
CA ILE A 115 4.32 -5.00 5.24
C ILE A 115 3.83 -6.39 4.84
N GLN A 116 3.73 -7.29 5.80
CA GLN A 116 3.06 -8.57 5.60
C GLN A 116 1.97 -8.71 6.65
N LEU A 117 0.73 -8.85 6.20
CA LEU A 117 -0.44 -9.14 7.03
C LEU A 117 -0.85 -10.58 6.78
N SER A 118 -0.93 -11.39 7.83
CA SER A 118 -1.26 -12.81 7.73
C SER A 118 -2.48 -13.12 8.57
N VAL A 119 -3.36 -13.98 8.04
CA VAL A 119 -4.46 -14.62 8.77
C VAL A 119 -4.50 -16.07 8.29
N GLU A 120 -4.23 -17.01 9.21
CA GLU A 120 -3.97 -18.42 8.90
C GLU A 120 -2.92 -18.62 7.80
N LYS A 121 -3.31 -19.21 6.65
CA LYS A 121 -2.47 -19.51 5.49
C LYS A 121 -2.53 -18.45 4.40
N HIS A 122 -3.19 -17.32 4.66
CA HIS A 122 -3.30 -16.24 3.69
C HIS A 122 -2.46 -15.08 4.17
N SER A 123 -1.63 -14.56 3.26
CA SER A 123 -0.78 -13.42 3.53
C SER A 123 -1.00 -12.35 2.44
N LEU A 124 -1.16 -11.10 2.87
CA LEU A 124 -1.14 -9.92 2.01
C LEU A 124 0.22 -9.25 2.22
N TYR A 125 1.03 -9.24 1.17
CA TYR A 125 2.37 -8.66 1.20
C TYR A 125 2.36 -7.35 0.42
N GLY A 126 2.68 -6.23 1.06
CA GLY A 126 2.84 -4.94 0.41
C GLY A 126 4.31 -4.55 0.39
N ARG A 127 4.82 -4.09 -0.75
CA ARG A 127 6.17 -3.54 -0.90
C ARG A 127 6.08 -2.04 -1.17
N PHE A 128 6.90 -1.28 -0.45
CA PHE A 128 6.99 0.17 -0.54
C PHE A 128 8.43 0.56 -0.86
N ILE A 129 8.68 0.89 -2.11
CA ILE A 129 10.00 1.26 -2.59
C ILE A 129 10.43 2.56 -1.91
N LYS A 130 11.68 2.64 -1.44
CA LYS A 130 12.22 3.85 -0.79
C LYS A 130 12.65 4.92 -1.78
N ARG A 131 11.97 5.02 -2.93
CA ARG A 131 12.26 5.96 -4.00
C ARG A 131 10.97 6.45 -4.62
N GLY A 132 10.97 7.71 -5.03
CA GLY A 132 9.86 8.34 -5.73
C GLY A 132 10.40 9.33 -6.76
N ILE A 133 9.53 9.77 -7.66
CA ILE A 133 9.83 10.83 -8.62
C ILE A 133 9.12 12.09 -8.12
N VAL A 134 9.89 13.09 -7.71
CA VAL A 134 9.37 14.35 -7.17
C VAL A 134 9.93 15.51 -7.98
N ASP A 135 9.05 16.29 -8.61
CA ASP A 135 9.40 17.38 -9.53
C ASP A 135 10.45 16.94 -10.57
N ASN A 136 10.20 15.78 -11.20
CA ASN A 136 11.05 15.11 -12.20
C ASN A 136 12.43 14.66 -11.70
N LYS A 137 12.67 14.66 -10.37
CA LYS A 137 13.88 14.15 -9.76
C LYS A 137 13.59 12.87 -9.00
N ILE A 138 14.50 11.91 -9.11
CA ILE A 138 14.40 10.71 -8.29
C ILE A 138 14.99 11.03 -6.91
N ILE A 139 14.17 10.84 -5.88
CA ILE A 139 14.57 11.08 -4.50
C ILE A 139 14.34 9.84 -3.65
N SER A 140 14.99 9.78 -2.49
CA SER A 140 14.67 8.80 -1.46
C SER A 140 13.35 9.14 -0.79
N ILE A 141 12.55 8.11 -0.51
CA ILE A 141 11.27 8.19 0.20
C ILE A 141 11.37 7.34 1.45
N ASN A 142 10.89 7.87 2.57
CA ASN A 142 10.85 7.14 3.83
C ASN A 142 9.44 6.59 4.06
N ASN A 143 9.34 5.29 4.32
CA ASN A 143 8.09 4.62 4.65
C ASN A 143 8.12 4.19 6.11
N GLU A 144 7.03 4.36 6.84
CA GLU A 144 6.95 3.96 8.24
C GLU A 144 5.61 3.27 8.56
N GLN A 145 5.66 2.32 9.48
CA GLN A 145 4.45 1.74 10.05
C GLN A 145 3.88 2.67 11.12
N LEU A 146 2.63 3.06 10.96
CA LEU A 146 1.92 3.96 11.87
C LEU A 146 1.18 3.14 12.94
N ASN A 147 1.84 2.91 14.07
CA ASN A 147 1.31 2.12 15.19
C ASN A 147 0.41 2.91 16.14
N ASP A 148 0.35 4.24 16.00
CA ASP A 148 -0.45 5.15 16.81
C ASP A 148 -1.92 5.24 16.36
N LEU A 149 -2.24 4.63 15.22
CA LEU A 149 -3.58 4.55 14.67
C LEU A 149 -4.34 3.36 15.25
N ASN A 150 -5.62 3.57 15.56
CA ASN A 150 -6.52 2.50 16.00
C ASN A 150 -6.73 1.48 14.88
N SER A 151 -5.89 0.43 14.84
CA SER A 151 -6.08 -0.73 13.98
C SER A 151 -7.11 -1.68 14.60
N GLU A 152 -8.07 -2.17 13.82
CA GLU A 152 -9.04 -3.19 14.28
C GLU A 152 -8.48 -4.62 14.21
N SER A 153 -7.21 -4.79 14.54
CA SER A 153 -6.56 -6.10 14.52
C SER A 153 -7.14 -7.02 15.59
N SER A 154 -7.43 -8.26 15.21
CA SER A 154 -7.95 -9.33 16.06
C SER A 154 -7.42 -10.68 15.57
N TYR A 155 -7.73 -11.79 16.24
CA TYR A 155 -7.23 -13.11 15.80
C TYR A 155 -7.66 -13.48 14.37
N TYR A 156 -8.74 -12.92 13.83
CA TYR A 156 -9.24 -13.16 12.47
C TYR A 156 -9.07 -11.98 11.51
N THR A 157 -8.44 -10.88 11.96
CA THR A 157 -8.21 -9.66 11.17
C THR A 157 -6.81 -9.11 11.46
N SER A 158 -6.01 -8.93 10.42
CA SER A 158 -4.74 -8.22 10.48
C SER A 158 -4.88 -6.90 9.71
N GLU A 159 -4.61 -5.78 10.38
CA GLU A 159 -4.72 -4.44 9.81
C GLU A 159 -3.49 -3.61 10.14
N SER A 160 -2.97 -2.87 9.16
CA SER A 160 -1.85 -1.96 9.39
C SER A 160 -1.93 -0.72 8.50
N HIS A 161 -1.33 0.35 8.99
CA HIS A 161 -1.24 1.63 8.30
C HIS A 161 0.22 1.95 7.99
N ILE A 162 0.50 2.27 6.73
CA ILE A 162 1.83 2.71 6.29
C ILE A 162 1.77 4.17 5.89
N GLY A 163 2.64 4.98 6.47
CA GLY A 163 2.87 6.37 6.10
C GLY A 163 4.02 6.45 5.09
N ILE A 164 3.75 6.99 3.91
CA ILE A 164 4.78 7.35 2.93
C ILE A 164 5.09 8.83 3.10
N ASN A 165 6.30 9.14 3.56
CA ASN A 165 6.75 10.49 3.86
C ASN A 165 7.34 11.15 2.61
N ILE A 166 6.60 12.13 2.09
CA ILE A 166 6.91 12.87 0.87
C ILE A 166 7.40 14.26 1.29
N PRO A 167 8.61 14.69 0.91
CA PRO A 167 9.07 16.03 1.23
C PRO A 167 8.25 17.09 0.49
N TRP A 168 8.51 18.37 0.78
CA TRP A 168 7.97 19.47 -0.01
C TRP A 168 8.24 19.26 -1.51
N PHE A 169 7.24 19.57 -2.32
CA PHE A 169 7.31 19.50 -3.76
C PHE A 169 6.43 20.59 -4.38
N LYS A 170 6.71 20.94 -5.63
CA LYS A 170 6.07 22.04 -6.32
C LYS A 170 4.93 21.58 -7.22
N ASP A 171 5.18 20.56 -8.04
CA ASP A 171 4.35 20.26 -9.21
C ASP A 171 3.82 18.82 -9.18
N LEU A 172 4.67 17.83 -8.90
CA LEU A 172 4.27 16.42 -9.01
C LEU A 172 5.10 15.49 -8.12
N VAL A 173 4.43 14.51 -7.54
CA VAL A 173 5.02 13.33 -6.89
C VAL A 173 4.47 12.07 -7.55
N GLN A 174 5.35 11.11 -7.85
CA GLN A 174 4.99 9.76 -8.28
C GLN A 174 5.57 8.73 -7.31
N LEU A 175 4.74 7.80 -6.87
CA LEU A 175 5.06 6.70 -5.95
C LEU A 175 4.56 5.39 -6.52
N ASP A 176 5.20 4.28 -6.11
CA ASP A 176 4.98 3.00 -6.78
C ASP A 176 4.98 1.79 -5.83
N PRO A 177 4.08 1.73 -4.82
CA PRO A 177 3.93 0.53 -4.02
C PRO A 177 3.20 -0.57 -4.79
N ASP A 178 3.45 -1.81 -4.40
CA ASP A 178 2.81 -2.98 -4.96
C ASP A 178 2.37 -3.96 -3.87
N PHE A 179 1.34 -4.75 -4.14
CA PHE A 179 0.78 -5.72 -3.22
C PHE A 179 0.61 -7.08 -3.88
N SER A 180 1.09 -8.12 -3.22
CA SER A 180 0.96 -9.51 -3.65
C SER A 180 0.12 -10.30 -2.65
N VAL A 181 -0.57 -11.31 -3.16
CA VAL A 181 -1.29 -12.28 -2.34
C VAL A 181 -0.47 -13.55 -2.28
N LEU A 182 -0.11 -13.96 -1.06
CA LEU A 182 0.66 -15.16 -0.79
C LEU A 182 -0.25 -16.19 -0.11
N LEU A 183 -0.12 -17.45 -0.51
CA LEU A 183 -0.71 -18.60 0.16
C LEU A 183 0.43 -19.36 0.83
N ASP A 184 0.35 -19.48 2.16
CA ASP A 184 1.30 -20.28 2.91
C ASP A 184 0.98 -21.75 2.64
N GLY A 185 1.76 -22.36 1.76
CA GLY A 185 1.69 -23.78 1.49
C GLY A 185 2.04 -24.55 2.76
N SER A 186 1.05 -25.21 3.37
CA SER A 186 1.38 -26.35 4.22
C SER A 186 2.16 -27.35 3.36
N SER A 187 3.29 -27.83 3.89
CA SER A 187 4.19 -28.80 3.29
C SER A 187 3.46 -29.85 2.42
N THR A 188 4.12 -30.29 1.35
CA THR A 188 3.62 -31.04 0.17
C THR A 188 2.88 -32.36 0.41
N ASN A 189 2.28 -32.63 1.59
CA ASN A 189 1.56 -33.87 1.92
C ASN A 189 0.26 -33.69 2.74
N SER A 190 -0.36 -32.51 2.80
CA SER A 190 -1.64 -32.35 3.51
C SER A 190 -2.85 -32.33 2.57
N ILE A 191 -3.68 -33.38 2.61
CA ILE A 191 -5.04 -33.39 2.05
C ILE A 191 -5.96 -32.66 3.05
N CYS A 192 -6.31 -31.40 2.79
CA CYS A 192 -7.26 -30.65 3.61
C CYS A 192 -8.60 -30.56 2.88
N LYS A 193 -9.71 -30.90 3.58
CA LYS A 193 -11.08 -30.61 3.10
C LYS A 193 -11.41 -29.15 3.43
N ASP A 194 -10.95 -28.21 2.61
CA ASP A 194 -11.11 -26.79 2.91
C ASP A 194 -12.52 -26.30 2.53
N GLY A 195 -13.45 -26.42 3.47
CA GLY A 195 -14.75 -25.75 3.44
C GLY A 195 -14.71 -24.32 4.01
N HIS A 196 -13.54 -23.68 4.11
CA HIS A 196 -13.39 -22.45 4.88
C HIS A 196 -13.58 -21.17 4.05
N SER A 197 -14.43 -20.29 4.60
CA SER A 197 -14.87 -19.01 4.05
C SER A 197 -13.72 -18.10 3.59
N LEU A 198 -13.88 -17.52 2.40
CA LEU A 198 -12.91 -16.65 1.73
C LEU A 198 -12.42 -15.52 2.65
N SER A 199 -11.10 -15.30 2.69
CA SER A 199 -10.51 -14.12 3.32
C SER A 199 -10.82 -12.86 2.48
N LYS A 200 -11.38 -11.81 3.09
CA LYS A 200 -11.47 -10.48 2.49
C LYS A 200 -10.13 -9.77 2.61
N LYS A 201 -9.64 -9.27 1.48
CA LYS A 201 -8.37 -8.52 1.35
C LYS A 201 -8.71 -7.14 0.83
N SER A 202 -8.23 -6.10 1.48
CA SER A 202 -8.46 -4.72 1.03
C SER A 202 -7.24 -3.86 1.31
N VAL A 203 -6.88 -3.04 0.33
CA VAL A 203 -5.89 -1.97 0.45
C VAL A 203 -6.63 -0.67 0.13
N ASN A 204 -6.70 0.22 1.11
CA ASN A 204 -7.43 1.48 1.05
C ASN A 204 -6.46 2.65 1.15
N TRP A 205 -6.69 3.66 0.32
CA TRP A 205 -6.03 4.95 0.37
C TRP A 205 -6.87 5.86 1.25
N CYS A 206 -6.40 6.14 2.46
CA CYS A 206 -7.27 6.75 3.48
C CYS A 206 -7.23 8.27 3.43
N TYR A 207 -6.04 8.84 3.56
CA TYR A 207 -5.87 10.28 3.71
C TYR A 207 -4.40 10.70 3.54
N CYS A 208 -4.18 12.01 3.40
CA CYS A 208 -2.86 12.64 3.56
C CYS A 208 -2.80 13.45 4.86
N ARG A 209 -1.62 13.49 5.50
CA ARG A 209 -1.30 14.40 6.62
C ARG A 209 -0.26 15.41 6.17
N LEU A 210 -0.47 16.69 6.48
CA LEU A 210 0.56 17.72 6.41
C LEU A 210 1.33 17.71 7.72
N CYS A 211 2.63 17.53 7.63
CA CYS A 211 3.51 17.33 8.77
C CYS A 211 4.61 18.40 8.84
N TRP A 212 5.04 18.71 10.07
CA TRP A 212 6.30 19.36 10.40
C TRP A 212 7.34 18.32 10.81
#